data_AF-A0AB38I524-F1
#
_entry.id   AF-A0AB38I524-F1
#
_cell.length_a   1.000
_cell.length_b   1.000
_cell.length_c   1.000
_cell.angle_alpha   90.00
_cell.angle_beta   90.00
_cell.angle_gamma   90.00
#
_symmetry.space_group_name_H-M   'P 1'
#
loop_
_entity.id
_entity.type
_entity.pdbx_description
1 polymer ?
#
loop_
_entity_poly.entity_id
_entity_poly.type
_entity_poly.pdbx_seq_one_letter_code
_entity_poly.pdbx_strand_id
1 'polypeptide(L)'
;MGLKVTAAIKSKLDKAAREVGRTQSQEAEVRLERSFDEEATFGGPDVKRTLYLVAAHFGAAGQRAAMAAGRDDWKEDTWVNDPDCYRPAALAAMEALLFAQPNWTAEDVRLQIEALKGRAMSHLANAGIIKFKFGNDGEDRED
;
A
#
# COMPACT_ATOMS: atom_id res chain seq x y z
N MET A 1 -20.61 -28.12 9.85
CA MET A 1 -19.82 -28.52 8.67
C MET A 1 -18.54 -29.23 9.13
N GLY A 2 -18.20 -30.37 8.52
CA GLY A 2 -16.94 -31.07 8.81
C GLY A 2 -15.83 -30.65 7.83
N LEU A 3 -15.18 -29.52 8.09
CA LEU A 3 -14.03 -29.06 7.28
C LEU A 3 -12.85 -30.01 7.49
N LYS A 4 -12.40 -30.66 6.40
CA LYS A 4 -11.15 -31.42 6.41
C LYS A 4 -9.99 -30.45 6.30
N VAL A 5 -9.12 -30.43 7.31
CA VAL A 5 -7.93 -29.57 7.37
C VAL A 5 -6.70 -30.41 7.66
N THR A 6 -5.52 -29.87 7.34
CA THR A 6 -4.25 -30.52 7.68
C THR A 6 -4.00 -30.49 9.19
N ALA A 7 -3.18 -31.42 9.70
CA ALA A 7 -2.79 -31.44 11.12
C ALA A 7 -2.13 -30.13 11.57
N ALA A 8 -1.35 -29.50 10.68
CA ALA A 8 -0.71 -28.21 10.94
C ALA A 8 -1.74 -27.09 11.13
N ILE A 9 -2.78 -27.02 10.28
CA ILE A 9 -3.85 -26.02 10.43
C ILE A 9 -4.70 -26.31 11.66
N LYS A 10 -5.01 -27.58 11.94
CA LYS A 10 -5.71 -27.97 13.17
C LYS A 10 -4.95 -27.48 14.42
N SER A 11 -3.65 -27.73 14.50
CA SER A 11 -2.83 -27.29 15.63
C SER A 11 -2.81 -25.77 15.79
N LYS A 12 -2.72 -25.01 14.69
CA LYS A 12 -2.79 -23.54 14.71
C LYS A 12 -4.15 -23.04 15.21
N LEU A 13 -5.26 -23.65 14.75
CA LEU A 13 -6.61 -23.32 15.19
C LEU A 13 -6.83 -23.66 16.66
N ASP A 14 -6.39 -24.84 17.12
CA ASP A 14 -6.51 -25.25 18.52
C ASP A 14 -5.75 -24.30 19.45
N LYS A 15 -4.54 -23.88 19.05
CA LYS A 15 -3.76 -22.90 19.81
C LYS A 15 -4.50 -21.57 19.90
N ALA A 16 -4.92 -21.02 18.76
CA ALA A 16 -5.62 -19.74 18.71
C ALA A 16 -6.93 -19.77 19.50
N ALA A 17 -7.72 -20.84 19.35
CA ALA A 17 -8.99 -21.00 20.04
C ALA A 17 -8.83 -21.01 21.56
N ARG A 18 -7.79 -21.68 22.08
CA ARG A 18 -7.47 -21.68 23.52
C ARG A 18 -7.09 -20.31 24.04
N GLU A 19 -6.33 -19.52 23.29
CA GLU A 19 -5.91 -18.18 23.69
C GLU A 19 -7.09 -17.23 23.93
N VAL A 20 -8.21 -17.43 23.22
CA VAL A 20 -9.41 -16.59 23.31
C VAL A 20 -10.63 -17.29 23.93
N GLY A 21 -10.45 -18.51 24.47
CA GLY A 21 -11.52 -19.27 25.13
C GLY A 21 -12.63 -19.77 24.20
N ARG A 22 -12.34 -19.98 22.91
CA ARG A 22 -13.28 -20.50 21.91
C ARG A 22 -13.08 -22.00 21.66
N THR A 23 -14.09 -22.65 21.09
CA THR A 23 -13.91 -23.97 20.46
C THR A 23 -13.14 -23.83 19.14
N GLN A 24 -12.49 -24.92 18.70
CA GLN A 24 -11.79 -24.95 17.42
C GLN A 24 -12.71 -24.55 16.25
N SER A 25 -13.97 -25.01 16.26
CA SER A 25 -14.95 -24.70 15.22
C SER A 25 -15.35 -23.23 15.21
N GLN A 26 -15.58 -22.64 16.38
CA GLN A 26 -15.90 -21.21 16.50
C GLN A 26 -14.75 -20.32 16.04
N GLU A 27 -13.50 -20.66 16.40
CA GLU A 27 -12.34 -19.90 15.93
C GLU A 27 -12.15 -20.04 14.41
N ALA A 28 -12.46 -21.21 13.84
CA ALA A 28 -12.46 -21.39 12.39
C ALA A 28 -13.55 -20.54 11.72
N GLU A 29 -14.76 -20.51 12.27
CA GLU A 29 -15.88 -19.71 11.78
C GLU A 29 -15.55 -18.21 11.78
N VAL A 30 -15.10 -17.66 12.91
CA VAL A 30 -14.73 -16.24 13.02
C VAL A 30 -13.63 -15.85 12.03
N ARG A 31 -12.64 -16.72 11.80
CA ARG A 31 -11.57 -16.44 10.83
C ARG A 31 -12.06 -16.48 9.38
N LEU A 32 -12.99 -17.39 9.08
CA LEU A 32 -13.61 -17.45 7.76
C LEU A 32 -14.49 -16.23 7.51
N GLU A 33 -15.34 -15.86 8.47
CA GLU A 33 -16.14 -14.64 8.44
C GLU A 33 -15.24 -13.42 8.21
N ARG A 34 -14.18 -13.27 9.01
CA ARG A 34 -13.22 -12.17 8.83
C ARG A 34 -12.55 -12.20 7.45
N SER A 35 -12.24 -13.37 6.90
CA SER A 35 -11.69 -13.47 5.54
C SER A 35 -12.66 -12.93 4.51
N PHE A 36 -13.93 -13.33 4.59
CA PHE A 36 -14.99 -12.87 3.69
C PHE A 36 -15.26 -11.37 3.86
N ASP A 37 -15.31 -10.87 5.10
CA ASP A 37 -15.52 -9.45 5.39
C ASP A 37 -14.35 -8.59 4.87
N GLU A 38 -13.11 -9.04 5.09
CA GLU A 38 -11.92 -8.38 4.55
C GLU A 38 -11.94 -8.40 3.01
N GLU A 39 -12.26 -9.53 2.39
CA GLU A 39 -12.39 -9.63 0.92
C GLU A 39 -13.47 -8.69 0.39
N ALA A 40 -14.64 -8.64 1.04
CA ALA A 40 -15.72 -7.73 0.67
C ALA A 40 -15.31 -6.25 0.83
N THR A 41 -14.57 -5.94 1.91
CA THR A 41 -14.05 -4.58 2.17
C THR A 41 -13.13 -4.11 1.04
N PHE A 42 -12.29 -5.01 0.52
CA PHE A 42 -11.37 -4.68 -0.57
C PHE A 42 -12.01 -4.80 -1.97
N GLY A 43 -13.29 -5.17 -2.10
CA GLY A 43 -13.94 -5.37 -3.39
C GLY A 43 -13.57 -6.67 -4.09
N GLY A 44 -13.04 -7.65 -3.35
CA GLY A 44 -12.73 -9.00 -3.81
C GLY A 44 -11.30 -9.49 -3.45
N PRO A 45 -11.06 -10.81 -3.58
CA PRO A 45 -9.79 -11.42 -3.23
C PRO A 45 -8.60 -10.93 -4.07
N ASP A 46 -8.82 -10.59 -5.35
CA ASP A 46 -7.76 -10.11 -6.24
C ASP A 46 -7.27 -8.71 -5.86
N VAL A 47 -8.19 -7.81 -5.51
CA VAL A 47 -7.84 -6.46 -5.05
C VAL A 47 -7.10 -6.53 -3.72
N LYS A 48 -7.58 -7.36 -2.78
CA LYS A 48 -6.92 -7.62 -1.50
C LYS A 48 -5.47 -8.10 -1.70
N ARG A 49 -5.25 -9.05 -2.61
CA ARG A 49 -3.91 -9.56 -2.92
C ARG A 49 -2.98 -8.47 -3.44
N THR A 50 -3.45 -7.65 -4.37
CA THR A 50 -2.67 -6.52 -4.91
C THR A 50 -2.30 -5.53 -3.81
N LEU A 51 -3.23 -5.19 -2.92
CA LEU A 51 -2.95 -4.27 -1.81
C LEU A 51 -1.94 -4.83 -0.81
N TYR A 52 -1.97 -6.13 -0.52
CA TYR A 52 -0.93 -6.75 0.31
C TYR A 52 0.46 -6.72 -0.34
N LEU A 53 0.55 -6.89 -1.66
CA LEU A 53 1.81 -6.74 -2.37
C LEU A 53 2.36 -5.32 -2.21
N VAL A 54 1.51 -4.30 -2.39
CA VAL A 54 1.89 -2.90 -2.21
C VAL A 54 2.36 -2.63 -0.77
N ALA A 55 1.62 -3.11 0.23
CA ALA A 55 2.00 -2.97 1.63
C ALA A 55 3.35 -3.65 1.95
N ALA A 56 3.60 -4.84 1.38
CA ALA A 56 4.87 -5.53 1.54
C ALA A 56 6.04 -4.74 0.94
N HIS A 57 5.86 -4.15 -0.25
CA HIS A 57 6.87 -3.29 -0.87
C HIS A 57 7.16 -2.03 -0.04
N PHE A 58 6.12 -1.37 0.47
CA PHE A 58 6.23 -0.23 1.36
C PHE A 58 7.06 -0.57 2.61
N GLY A 59 6.64 -1.62 3.33
CA GLY A 59 7.31 -2.04 4.57
C GLY A 59 8.77 -2.44 4.36
N ALA A 60 9.04 -3.21 3.30
CA ALA A 60 10.39 -3.68 3.01
C ALA A 60 11.33 -2.55 2.59
N ALA A 61 10.85 -1.58 1.80
CA ALA A 61 11.67 -0.44 1.38
C ALA A 61 11.96 0.51 2.55
N GLY A 62 10.98 0.80 3.40
CA GLY A 62 11.19 1.61 4.60
C GLY A 62 12.19 0.98 5.57
N GLN A 63 12.04 -0.32 5.84
CA GLN A 63 12.99 -1.05 6.69
C GLN A 63 14.41 -1.04 6.10
N ARG A 64 14.56 -1.21 4.78
CA ARG A 64 15.88 -1.14 4.13
C ARG A 64 16.51 0.25 4.25
N ALA A 65 15.71 1.31 4.14
CA ALA A 65 16.20 2.67 4.33
C ALA A 65 16.67 2.91 5.77
N ALA A 66 15.91 2.43 6.76
CA ALA A 66 16.29 2.50 8.17
C ALA A 66 17.62 1.76 8.43
N MET A 67 17.78 0.55 7.90
CA MET A 67 19.03 -0.22 8.00
C MET A 67 20.21 0.52 7.34
N ALA A 68 20.01 1.09 6.14
CA ALA A 68 21.04 1.87 5.46
C ALA A 68 21.46 3.13 6.23
N ALA A 69 20.56 3.68 7.04
CA ALA A 69 20.83 4.80 7.95
C ALA A 69 21.44 4.37 9.30
N GLY A 70 21.77 3.08 9.49
CA GLY A 70 22.33 2.54 10.72
C GLY A 70 21.31 2.39 11.86
N ARG A 71 20.02 2.26 11.52
CA ARG A 71 18.89 2.11 12.46
C ARG A 71 18.29 0.72 12.39
N ASP A 72 19.12 -0.30 12.55
CA ASP A 72 18.70 -1.70 12.48
C ASP A 72 17.71 -2.09 13.60
N ASP A 73 17.68 -1.33 14.68
CA ASP A 73 16.78 -1.48 15.82
C ASP A 73 15.36 -0.94 15.56
N TRP A 74 15.21 -0.08 14.55
CA TRP A 74 13.92 0.52 14.22
C TRP A 74 12.97 -0.47 13.54
N LYS A 75 11.73 -0.47 14.03
CA LYS A 75 10.61 -1.23 13.46
C LYS A 75 9.64 -0.29 12.75
N GLU A 76 8.61 -0.89 12.15
CA GLU A 76 7.53 -0.21 11.41
C GLU A 76 6.82 0.90 12.19
N ASP A 77 6.70 0.77 13.51
CA ASP A 77 6.14 1.80 14.39
C ASP A 77 7.00 3.07 14.50
N THR A 78 8.28 2.97 14.13
CA THR A 78 9.28 4.02 14.33
C THR A 78 9.68 4.65 13.00
N TRP A 79 10.17 3.85 12.03
CA TRP A 79 10.71 4.40 10.78
C TRP A 79 9.64 5.07 9.92
N VAL A 80 8.36 4.68 10.04
CA VAL A 80 7.28 5.26 9.22
C VAL A 80 7.10 6.76 9.45
N ASN A 81 7.54 7.27 10.60
CA ASN A 81 7.47 8.69 10.94
C ASN A 81 8.74 9.46 10.51
N ASP A 82 9.77 8.75 10.05
CA ASP A 82 11.01 9.35 9.58
C ASP A 82 10.91 9.67 8.08
N PRO A 83 11.09 10.94 7.66
CA PRO A 83 10.95 11.33 6.26
C PRO A 83 11.94 10.67 5.30
N ASP A 84 13.14 10.29 5.77
CA ASP A 84 14.17 9.64 4.94
C ASP A 84 13.85 8.16 4.72
N CYS A 85 13.12 7.53 5.65
CA CYS A 85 12.61 6.18 5.49
C CYS A 85 11.27 6.13 4.75
N TYR A 86 10.38 7.10 5.02
CA TYR A 86 9.05 7.15 4.42
C TYR A 86 9.09 7.42 2.92
N ARG A 87 9.96 8.32 2.45
CA ARG A 87 10.08 8.64 1.01
C ARG A 87 10.38 7.43 0.12
N PRO A 88 11.43 6.63 0.35
CA PRO A 88 11.68 5.43 -0.45
C PRO A 88 10.61 4.36 -0.26
N ALA A 89 10.00 4.26 0.93
CA ALA A 89 8.86 3.36 1.16
C ALA A 89 7.66 3.72 0.28
N ALA A 90 7.28 4.99 0.25
CA ALA A 90 6.19 5.50 -0.57
C ALA A 90 6.47 5.30 -2.07
N LEU A 91 7.71 5.53 -2.51
CA LEU A 91 8.11 5.29 -3.90
C LEU A 91 7.96 3.80 -4.27
N ALA A 92 8.44 2.89 -3.43
CA ALA A 92 8.30 1.45 -3.67
C ALA A 92 6.84 0.98 -3.73
N ALA A 93 5.95 1.59 -2.94
CA ALA A 93 4.51 1.32 -3.00
C ALA A 93 3.90 1.79 -4.34
N MET A 94 4.30 2.97 -4.81
CA MET A 94 3.88 3.49 -6.12
C MET A 94 4.40 2.60 -7.26
N GLU A 95 5.67 2.19 -7.23
CA GLU A 95 6.25 1.25 -8.19
C GLU A 95 5.49 -0.08 -8.21
N ALA A 96 5.17 -0.64 -7.04
CA ALA A 96 4.38 -1.86 -6.95
C ALA A 96 3.01 -1.71 -7.62
N LEU A 97 2.33 -0.57 -7.47
CA LEU A 97 1.06 -0.31 -8.17
C LEU A 97 1.22 -0.16 -9.68
N LEU A 98 2.31 0.45 -10.15
CA LEU A 98 2.58 0.62 -11.58
C LEU A 98 2.89 -0.72 -12.26
N PHE A 99 3.57 -1.63 -11.57
CA PHE A 99 4.04 -2.90 -12.14
C PHE A 99 3.23 -4.14 -11.75
N ALA A 100 2.29 -4.03 -10.81
CA ALA A 100 1.37 -5.12 -10.47
C ALA A 100 0.26 -5.33 -11.52
N GLN A 101 0.06 -4.37 -12.44
CA GLN A 101 -1.01 -4.42 -13.44
C GLN A 101 -0.60 -5.24 -14.67
N PRO A 102 -1.48 -6.11 -15.19
CA PRO A 102 -1.20 -6.81 -16.43
C PRO A 102 -1.29 -5.87 -17.63
N ASN A 103 -0.35 -6.01 -18.56
CA ASN A 103 -0.39 -5.51 -19.94
C ASN A 103 -0.25 -4.00 -20.16
N TRP A 104 0.36 -3.26 -19.24
CA TRP A 104 0.74 -1.88 -19.53
C TRP A 104 1.90 -1.84 -20.54
N THR A 105 1.76 -1.00 -21.55
CA THR A 105 2.86 -0.63 -22.43
C THR A 105 3.77 0.38 -21.74
N ALA A 106 4.98 0.58 -22.26
CA ALA A 106 5.87 1.64 -21.78
C ALA A 106 5.22 3.03 -21.86
N GLU A 107 4.36 3.26 -22.86
CA GLU A 107 3.63 4.50 -23.03
C GLU A 107 2.54 4.68 -21.96
N ASP A 108 1.83 3.62 -21.60
CA ASP A 108 0.83 3.66 -20.51
C ASP A 108 1.48 4.04 -19.18
N VAL A 109 2.64 3.45 -18.87
CA VAL A 109 3.41 3.78 -17.66
C VAL A 109 3.83 5.25 -17.68
N ARG A 110 4.36 5.73 -18.81
CA ARG A 110 4.79 7.13 -18.98
C ARG A 110 3.62 8.10 -18.76
N LEU A 111 2.49 7.86 -19.41
CA LEU A 111 1.29 8.67 -19.26
C LEU A 111 0.78 8.69 -17.82
N GLN A 112 0.82 7.55 -17.14
CA GLN A 112 0.38 7.45 -15.75
C GLN A 112 1.29 8.23 -14.78
N ILE A 113 2.61 8.22 -15.01
CA ILE A 113 3.57 9.01 -14.23
C ILE A 113 3.33 10.51 -14.44
N GLU A 114 3.16 10.97 -15.68
CA GLU A 114 2.87 12.37 -15.96
C GLU A 114 1.53 12.82 -15.37
N ALA A 115 0.50 11.97 -15.42
CA ALA A 115 -0.78 12.24 -14.78
C ALA A 115 -0.64 12.36 -13.25
N LEU A 116 0.16 11.49 -12.62
CA LEU A 116 0.43 11.55 -11.18
C LEU A 116 1.16 12.85 -10.81
N LYS A 117 2.18 13.24 -11.57
CA LYS A 117 2.91 14.50 -11.41
C LYS A 117 1.97 15.70 -11.52
N GLY A 118 1.12 15.75 -12.56
CA GLY A 118 0.15 16.81 -12.75
C GLY A 118 -0.81 16.94 -11.56
N ARG A 119 -1.37 15.82 -11.08
CA ARG A 119 -2.26 15.79 -9.90
C ARG A 119 -1.56 16.26 -8.62
N ALA A 120 -0.33 15.81 -8.39
CA ALA A 120 0.46 16.22 -7.23
C ALA A 120 0.74 17.73 -7.24
N MET A 121 1.13 18.27 -8.39
CA MET A 121 1.38 19.70 -8.55
C MET A 121 0.10 20.53 -8.34
N SER A 122 -1.04 20.10 -8.89
CA SER A 122 -2.33 20.74 -8.64
C SER A 122 -2.72 20.71 -7.16
N HIS A 123 -2.48 19.59 -6.46
CA HIS A 123 -2.72 19.49 -5.03
C HIS A 123 -1.88 20.49 -4.23
N LEU A 124 -0.58 20.60 -4.53
CA LEU A 124 0.31 21.55 -3.89
C LEU A 124 -0.08 23.01 -4.16
N ALA A 125 -0.53 23.32 -5.38
CA ALA A 125 -1.00 24.66 -5.71
C ALA A 125 -2.28 25.03 -4.98
N ASN A 126 -3.24 24.10 -4.93
CA ASN A 126 -4.50 24.28 -4.19
C ASN A 126 -4.26 24.42 -2.67
N ALA A 127 -3.22 23.77 -2.14
CA ALA A 127 -2.77 23.95 -0.76
C ALA A 127 -1.99 25.25 -0.54
N GLY A 128 -1.75 26.07 -1.58
CA GLY A 128 -1.00 27.32 -1.50
C GLY A 128 0.52 27.15 -1.33
N ILE A 129 1.03 25.92 -1.45
CA ILE A 129 2.45 25.61 -1.27
C ILE A 129 3.27 26.08 -2.48
N ILE A 130 2.71 25.98 -3.68
CA ILE A 130 3.34 26.46 -4.92
C ILE A 130 2.43 27.44 -5.66
N LYS A 131 3.02 28.41 -6.36
CA LYS A 131 2.30 29.30 -7.27
C LYS A 131 2.67 28.94 -8.70
N PHE A 132 1.68 28.57 -9.52
CA PHE A 132 1.90 28.48 -10.96
C PHE A 132 1.98 29.90 -11.54
N LYS A 133 3.08 30.21 -12.23
CA LYS A 133 3.07 31.33 -13.17
C LYS A 133 2.40 30.82 -14.45
N PHE A 134 1.12 31.11 -14.61
CA PHE A 134 0.53 31.03 -15.93
C PHE A 134 1.05 32.23 -16.71
N GLY A 135 1.95 31.97 -17.67
CA GLY A 135 2.41 33.00 -18.60
C GLY A 135 1.23 33.45 -19.44
N ASN A 136 0.65 34.58 -19.08
CA ASN A 136 -0.12 35.39 -20.00
C ASN A 136 0.70 36.67 -20.16
N ASP A 137 1.82 36.55 -20.88
CA ASP A 137 2.48 37.70 -21.44
C ASP A 137 1.50 38.22 -22.48
N GLY A 138 0.72 39.23 -22.08
CA GLY A 138 -0.11 39.97 -23.00
C GLY A 138 0.79 40.42 -24.14
N GLU A 139 0.40 40.05 -25.36
CA GLU A 139 0.81 40.76 -26.56
C GLU A 139 0.48 42.24 -26.35
N ASP A 140 1.45 42.99 -25.84
CA ASP A 140 1.49 44.43 -26.01
C ASP A 140 1.57 44.65 -27.53
N ARG A 141 0.41 44.93 -28.12
CA ARG A 141 0.32 45.49 -29.46
C ARG A 141 0.96 46.88 -29.40
N GLU A 142 2.15 47.00 -29.95
CA GLU A 142 2.72 48.30 -30.32
C GLU A 142 1.89 48.86 -31.50
N ASP A 143 1.24 50.00 -31.25
CA ASP A 143 0.74 50.92 -32.27
C ASP A 143 1.88 51.81 -32.80
#